data_AF-A0A816HMZ6-F1
#
_entry.id   AF-A0A816HMZ6-F1
#
_cell.length_a   1.000
_cell.length_b   1.000
_cell.length_c   1.000
_cell.angle_alpha   90.00
_cell.angle_beta   90.00
_cell.angle_gamma   90.00
#
_symmetry.space_group_name_H-M   'P 1'
#
loop_
_entity.id
_entity.type
_entity.pdbx_description
1 polymer ?
#
loop_
_entity_poly.entity_id
_entity_poly.type
_entity_poly.pdbx_seq_one_letter_code
_entity_poly.pdbx_strand_id
1 'polypeptide(L)'
;MAFDIELWWLRFLSFIIVVPFLGPQLVAIWKMLKDLLFFLCIIAIVMIAYGVASRSMVYYPKANGFTTDTGGLIDTRFDGRSIFRNVIYPVYYFLYGEFDNELMSLDGHADAGWSISTHVLLAVHLIFVNILLTNLLIAIF
;
A
#
# COMPACT_ATOMS: atom_id res chain seq x y z
N MET A 1 -17.79 -20.60 5.40
CA MET A 1 -18.36 -20.05 6.66
C MET A 1 -18.03 -18.56 6.82
N ALA A 2 -16.77 -18.12 6.77
CA ALA A 2 -16.43 -16.69 6.91
C ALA A 2 -16.94 -15.82 5.74
N PHE A 3 -16.72 -16.23 4.48
CA PHE A 3 -17.24 -15.48 3.33
C PHE A 3 -18.78 -15.46 3.27
N ASP A 4 -19.43 -16.51 3.79
CA ASP A 4 -20.89 -16.59 3.83
C ASP A 4 -21.49 -15.54 4.78
N ILE A 5 -20.78 -15.21 5.87
CA ILE A 5 -21.23 -14.17 6.80
C ILE A 5 -21.04 -12.76 6.22
N GLU A 6 -19.97 -12.51 5.46
CA GLU A 6 -19.77 -11.24 4.74
C GLU A 6 -20.89 -10.98 3.71
N LEU A 7 -21.29 -12.00 2.96
CA LEU A 7 -22.42 -11.91 2.02
C LEU A 7 -23.75 -11.63 2.73
N TRP A 8 -23.93 -12.18 3.94
CA TRP A 8 -25.10 -11.89 4.76
C TRP A 8 -25.15 -10.43 5.22
N TRP A 9 -24.01 -9.83 5.56
CA TRP A 9 -23.91 -8.40 5.90
C TRP A 9 -24.23 -7.49 4.71
N LEU A 10 -23.78 -7.83 3.50
CA LEU A 10 -24.15 -7.09 2.28
C LEU A 10 -25.66 -7.16 2.01
N ARG A 11 -26.27 -8.31 2.31
CA ARG A 11 -27.73 -8.46 2.21
C ARG A 11 -28.47 -7.65 3.27
N PHE A 12 -27.92 -7.53 4.48
CA PHE A 12 -28.43 -6.63 5.52
C PHE A 12 -28.45 -5.15 5.07
N LEU A 13 -27.41 -4.70 4.36
CA LEU A 13 -27.36 -3.37 3.74
C LEU A 13 -28.55 -3.11 2.80
N SER A 14 -28.99 -4.12 2.07
CA SER A 14 -30.15 -4.02 1.15
C SER A 14 -31.47 -3.80 1.90
N PHE A 15 -31.60 -4.30 3.14
CA PHE A 15 -32.77 -4.02 3.98
C PHE A 15 -32.75 -2.60 4.54
N ILE A 16 -31.57 -2.04 4.82
CA ILE A 16 -31.38 -0.66 5.30
C ILE A 16 -31.85 0.38 4.26
N ILE A 17 -31.79 0.06 2.96
CA ILE A 17 -32.26 0.94 1.87
C ILE A 17 -33.74 1.31 1.99
N VAL A 18 -34.56 0.39 2.53
CA VAL A 18 -36.01 0.58 2.63
C VAL A 18 -36.39 1.52 3.79
N VAL A 19 -35.47 1.76 4.73
CA VAL A 19 -35.70 2.66 5.86
C VAL A 19 -35.61 4.12 5.38
N PRO A 20 -36.66 4.94 5.57
CA PRO A 20 -36.77 6.27 4.95
C PRO A 20 -35.67 7.26 5.35
N PHE A 21 -35.02 7.05 6.49
CA PHE A 21 -33.91 7.90 6.95
C PHE A 21 -32.54 7.47 6.40
N LEU A 22 -32.29 6.17 6.23
CA LEU A 22 -30.98 5.64 5.84
C LEU A 22 -30.86 5.36 4.33
N GLY A 23 -31.98 5.15 3.63
CA GLY A 23 -32.00 4.90 2.19
C GLY A 23 -31.31 5.98 1.34
N PRO A 24 -31.68 7.26 1.50
CA PRO A 24 -31.06 8.36 0.74
C PRO A 24 -29.55 8.50 1.00
N GLN A 25 -29.10 8.29 2.23
CA GLN A 25 -27.69 8.34 2.60
C GLN A 25 -26.89 7.22 1.93
N LEU A 26 -27.44 6.00 1.86
CA LEU A 26 -26.77 4.88 1.22
C LEU A 26 -26.67 5.03 -0.31
N VAL A 27 -27.74 5.52 -0.95
CA VAL A 27 -27.73 5.79 -2.39
C VAL A 27 -26.71 6.89 -2.74
N ALA A 28 -26.55 7.89 -1.87
CA ALA A 28 -25.52 8.92 -2.02
C ALA A 28 -24.09 8.32 -1.93
N ILE A 29 -23.82 7.45 -0.94
CA ILE A 29 -22.52 6.75 -0.82
C ILE A 29 -22.21 5.95 -2.09
N TRP A 30 -23.19 5.21 -2.63
CA TRP A 30 -22.99 4.41 -3.85
C TRP A 30 -22.64 5.27 -5.07
N LYS A 31 -23.24 6.47 -5.18
CA LYS A 31 -22.96 7.39 -6.27
C LYS A 31 -21.53 7.93 -6.19
N MET A 32 -21.08 8.33 -4.99
CA MET A 32 -19.72 8.83 -4.75
C MET A 32 -18.65 7.72 -4.82
N LEU A 33 -19.04 6.45 -4.61
CA LEU A 33 -18.12 5.31 -4.69
C LEU A 33 -17.49 5.13 -6.07
N LYS A 34 -18.19 5.48 -7.15
CA LYS A 34 -17.64 5.39 -8.51
C LYS A 34 -16.49 6.38 -8.72
N ASP A 35 -16.63 7.58 -8.17
CA ASP A 35 -15.60 8.62 -8.24
C ASP A 35 -14.41 8.26 -7.32
N LEU A 36 -14.69 7.63 -6.17
CA LEU A 36 -13.65 7.02 -5.32
C LEU A 36 -12.88 5.91 -6.03
N LEU A 37 -13.52 5.08 -6.87
CA LEU A 37 -12.83 3.98 -7.55
C LEU A 37 -11.75 4.48 -8.51
N PHE A 38 -12.02 5.56 -9.27
CA PHE A 38 -11.02 6.21 -10.11
C PHE A 38 -9.85 6.73 -9.27
N PHE A 39 -10.16 7.33 -8.13
CA PHE A 39 -9.16 7.85 -7.21
C PHE A 39 -8.28 6.76 -6.58
N LEU A 40 -8.89 5.64 -6.19
CA LEU A 40 -8.22 4.46 -5.66
C LEU A 40 -7.22 3.89 -6.68
N CYS A 41 -7.55 3.91 -7.97
CA CYS A 41 -6.61 3.50 -9.03
C CYS A 41 -5.36 4.38 -9.06
N ILE A 42 -5.50 5.69 -8.87
CA ILE A 42 -4.35 6.61 -8.83
C ILE A 42 -3.48 6.33 -7.60
N ILE A 43 -4.08 6.15 -6.42
CA ILE A 43 -3.34 5.77 -5.21
C ILE A 43 -2.59 4.45 -5.45
N ALA A 44 -3.25 3.44 -6.05
CA ALA A 44 -2.62 2.15 -6.31
C ALA A 44 -1.39 2.26 -7.23
N ILE A 45 -1.46 3.08 -8.29
CA ILE A 45 -0.32 3.32 -9.19
C ILE A 45 0.84 3.97 -8.45
N VAL A 46 0.57 5.01 -7.65
CA VAL A 46 1.60 5.73 -6.88
C VAL A 46 2.21 4.81 -5.81
N MET A 47 1.40 3.97 -5.15
CA MET A 47 1.90 2.99 -4.18
C MET A 47 2.81 1.95 -4.82
N ILE A 48 2.42 1.38 -5.96
CA ILE A 48 3.25 0.38 -6.66
C ILE A 48 4.56 1.02 -7.14
N ALA A 49 4.51 2.23 -7.69
CA ALA A 49 5.71 2.94 -8.15
C ALA A 49 6.72 3.15 -7.00
N TYR A 50 6.25 3.62 -5.85
CA TYR A 50 7.08 3.80 -4.66
C TYR A 50 7.61 2.46 -4.13
N GLY A 51 6.74 1.45 -3.97
CA GLY A 51 7.15 0.17 -3.41
C GLY A 51 8.15 -0.58 -4.28
N VAL A 52 8.06 -0.47 -5.61
CA VAL A 52 9.07 -1.05 -6.52
C VAL A 52 10.38 -0.27 -6.41
N ALA A 53 10.34 1.06 -6.37
CA ALA A 53 11.53 1.90 -6.26
C ALA A 53 12.29 1.64 -4.93
N SER A 54 11.60 1.65 -3.79
CA SER A 54 12.21 1.44 -2.47
C SER A 54 12.87 0.06 -2.35
N ARG A 55 12.19 -1.00 -2.82
CA ARG A 55 12.76 -2.35 -2.81
C ARG A 55 13.91 -2.51 -3.81
N SER A 56 13.83 -1.88 -4.97
CA SER A 56 14.94 -1.92 -5.94
C SER A 56 16.22 -1.29 -5.38
N MET A 57 16.11 -0.15 -4.69
CA MET A 57 17.25 0.54 -4.08
C MET A 57 17.90 -0.28 -2.95
N VAL A 58 17.08 -0.96 -2.13
CA VAL A 58 17.58 -1.80 -1.02
C VAL A 58 18.18 -3.12 -1.51
N TYR A 59 17.66 -3.70 -2.60
CA TYR A 59 18.14 -4.99 -3.13
C TYR A 59 19.35 -4.85 -4.08
N TYR A 60 19.51 -3.70 -4.75
CA TYR A 60 20.59 -3.44 -5.70
C TYR A 60 22.01 -3.67 -5.16
N PRO A 61 22.39 -3.29 -3.92
CA PRO A 61 23.76 -3.54 -3.43
C PRO A 61 24.08 -5.02 -3.20
N LYS A 62 23.08 -5.92 -3.12
CA LYS A 62 23.31 -7.37 -2.96
C LYS A 62 23.54 -8.10 -4.28
N ALA A 63 23.24 -7.48 -5.42
CA ALA A 63 23.51 -8.07 -6.74
C ALA A 63 25.01 -8.09 -7.10
N ASN A 64 25.83 -7.39 -6.31
CA ASN A 64 27.29 -7.31 -6.49
C ASN A 64 28.02 -8.51 -5.85
N GLY A 65 27.30 -9.34 -5.08
CA GLY A 65 27.85 -10.49 -4.38
C GLY A 65 27.81 -11.76 -5.22
N PHE A 66 28.58 -11.82 -6.31
CA PHE A 66 29.04 -13.09 -6.88
C PHE A 66 30.17 -13.73 -6.04
N THR A 67 30.15 -13.51 -4.72
CA THR A 67 31.05 -14.18 -3.77
C THR A 67 30.19 -14.89 -2.74
N THR A 68 29.88 -16.14 -3.08
CA THR A 68 29.74 -17.24 -2.15
C THR A 68 30.74 -17.06 -1.01
N ASP A 69 30.27 -16.87 0.23
CA ASP A 69 31.00 -17.23 1.46
C ASP A 69 30.13 -17.03 2.70
N THR A 70 28.99 -17.73 2.74
CA THR A 70 28.45 -18.34 3.97
C THR A 70 27.28 -19.23 3.54
N GLY A 71 27.35 -20.52 3.89
CA GLY A 71 26.43 -21.58 3.48
C GLY A 71 24.98 -21.42 3.93
N GLY A 72 24.30 -20.39 3.44
CA GLY A 72 22.85 -20.29 3.38
C GLY A 72 22.41 -20.63 1.95
N LEU A 73 21.57 -21.66 1.83
CA LEU A 73 20.96 -22.11 0.58
C LEU A 73 20.54 -20.90 -0.27
N ILE A 74 21.15 -20.74 -1.46
CA ILE A 74 20.65 -19.83 -2.48
C ILE A 74 19.33 -20.45 -2.96
N ASP A 75 18.24 -20.08 -2.30
CA ASP A 75 16.89 -20.40 -2.76
C ASP A 75 16.62 -19.49 -3.96
N THR A 76 17.03 -19.91 -5.16
CA THR A 76 16.69 -19.31 -6.45
C THR A 76 15.20 -19.48 -6.79
N ARG A 77 14.34 -19.38 -5.78
CA ARG A 77 12.91 -19.21 -5.97
C ARG A 77 12.68 -17.72 -6.04
N PHE A 78 12.69 -17.19 -7.28
CA PHE A 78 11.99 -15.97 -7.63
C PHE A 78 10.49 -16.18 -7.35
N ASP A 79 10.13 -16.23 -6.08
CA ASP A 79 8.74 -16.32 -5.65
C ASP A 79 8.17 -14.91 -5.76
N GLY A 80 7.68 -14.57 -6.95
CA GLY A 80 7.08 -13.27 -7.23
C GLY A 80 5.98 -12.90 -6.22
N ARG A 81 5.34 -13.92 -5.62
CA ARG A 81 4.35 -13.74 -4.54
C ARG A 81 4.96 -13.11 -3.28
N SER A 82 6.18 -13.49 -2.93
CA SER A 82 6.88 -12.95 -1.76
C SER A 82 7.32 -11.50 -1.99
N ILE A 83 7.79 -11.18 -3.20
CA ILE A 83 8.21 -9.83 -3.59
C ILE A 83 7.00 -8.89 -3.60
N PHE A 84 5.91 -9.30 -4.24
CA PHE A 84 4.66 -8.51 -4.26
C PHE A 84 4.15 -8.21 -2.85
N ARG A 85 4.16 -9.21 -1.96
CA ARG A 85 3.78 -9.02 -0.55
C ARG A 85 4.69 -7.99 0.13
N ASN A 86 6.00 -8.12 -0.05
CA ASN A 86 6.97 -7.23 0.59
C ASN A 86 6.99 -5.81 0.00
N VAL A 87 6.48 -5.61 -1.22
CA VAL A 87 6.34 -4.32 -1.90
C VAL A 87 5.06 -3.61 -1.49
N ILE A 88 3.93 -4.30 -1.45
CA ILE A 88 2.60 -3.66 -1.28
C ILE A 88 2.25 -3.44 0.19
N TYR A 89 2.50 -4.44 1.05
CA TYR A 89 2.07 -4.37 2.45
C TYR A 89 2.60 -3.14 3.20
N PRO A 90 3.91 -2.83 3.19
CA PRO A 90 4.42 -1.71 3.98
C PRO A 90 3.89 -0.36 3.48
N VAL A 91 3.78 -0.20 2.16
CA VAL A 91 3.27 1.03 1.53
C VAL A 91 1.78 1.23 1.84
N TYR A 92 1.01 0.15 1.99
CA TYR A 92 -0.38 0.23 2.45
C TYR A 92 -0.49 0.76 3.89
N TYR A 93 0.38 0.31 4.80
CA TYR A 93 0.40 0.79 6.19
C TYR A 93 0.74 2.28 6.31
N PHE A 94 1.46 2.84 5.33
CA PHE A 94 1.74 4.28 5.26
C PHE A 94 0.49 5.15 5.08
N LEU A 95 -0.52 4.61 4.40
CA LEU A 95 -1.80 5.29 4.25
C LEU A 95 -2.50 5.49 5.60
N TYR A 96 -2.22 4.61 6.57
CA TYR A 96 -2.76 4.64 7.92
C TYR A 96 -1.87 5.35 8.94
N GLY A 97 -0.69 5.83 8.52
CA GLY A 97 0.24 6.55 9.39
C GLY A 97 1.24 5.68 10.15
N GLU A 98 1.36 4.39 9.82
CA GLU A 98 2.31 3.49 10.47
C GLU A 98 3.63 3.45 9.69
N PHE A 99 4.62 4.22 10.15
CA PHE A 99 5.92 4.37 9.47
C PHE A 99 7.07 3.57 10.09
N ASP A 100 6.91 3.16 11.35
CA ASP A 100 7.98 2.60 12.19
C ASP A 100 8.62 1.34 11.57
N ASN A 101 7.79 0.46 11.02
CA ASN A 101 8.23 -0.80 10.41
C ASN A 101 9.12 -0.59 9.17
N GLU A 102 8.84 0.43 8.37
CA GLU A 102 9.65 0.73 7.18
C GLU A 102 10.89 1.53 7.54
N LEU A 103 10.80 2.44 8.51
CA LEU A 103 11.95 3.19 9.03
C LEU A 103 13.01 2.24 9.63
N MET A 104 12.58 1.24 10.40
CA MET A 104 13.45 0.19 10.93
C MET A 104 14.02 -0.71 9.81
N SER A 105 13.24 -1.00 8.77
CA SER A 105 13.71 -1.76 7.61
C SER A 105 14.78 -1.02 6.80
N LEU A 106 14.68 0.32 6.72
CA LEU A 106 15.59 1.20 5.99
C LEU A 106 16.90 1.40 6.76
N ASP A 107 16.84 1.57 8.08
CA ASP A 107 18.02 1.74 8.93
C ASP A 107 18.86 0.44 9.03
N GLY A 108 18.20 -0.72 9.09
CA GLY A 108 18.87 -2.03 9.13
C GLY A 108 19.61 -2.44 7.84
N HIS A 109 19.43 -1.72 6.73
CA HIS A 109 20.06 -1.99 5.43
C HIS A 109 20.87 -0.79 4.90
N ALA A 110 21.19 0.17 5.76
CA ALA A 110 21.84 1.42 5.39
C ALA A 110 23.35 1.23 5.14
N ASP A 111 23.73 0.75 3.96
CA ASP A 111 25.05 1.07 3.42
C ASP A 111 25.09 2.58 3.12
N ALA A 112 26.02 3.28 3.78
CA ALA A 112 26.02 4.71 4.10
C ALA A 112 25.86 5.73 2.94
N GLY A 113 25.74 5.31 1.69
CA GLY A 113 25.56 6.19 0.52
C GLY A 113 24.12 6.36 0.03
N TRP A 114 23.27 5.33 0.18
CA TRP A 114 21.93 5.31 -0.42
C TRP A 114 20.79 5.58 0.57
N SER A 115 21.10 5.55 1.87
CA SER A 115 20.10 5.74 2.94
C SER A 115 19.36 7.08 2.83
N ILE A 116 20.05 8.18 2.53
CA ILE A 116 19.38 9.48 2.36
C ILE A 116 18.35 9.46 1.21
N SER A 117 18.64 8.78 0.11
CA SER A 117 17.74 8.75 -1.05
C SER A 117 16.42 8.04 -0.75
N THR A 118 16.44 6.97 0.05
CA THR A 118 15.24 6.22 0.41
C THR A 118 14.38 6.96 1.41
N HIS A 119 14.98 7.68 2.38
CA HIS A 119 14.24 8.53 3.31
C HIS A 119 13.58 9.73 2.60
N VAL A 120 14.27 10.34 1.63
CA VAL A 120 13.69 11.41 0.81
C VAL A 120 12.55 10.88 -0.07
N LEU A 121 12.72 9.70 -0.69
CA LEU A 121 11.66 9.04 -1.46
C LEU A 121 10.41 8.79 -0.61
N LEU A 122 10.60 8.30 0.62
CA LEU A 122 9.53 8.06 1.59
C LEU A 122 8.81 9.38 1.94
N ALA A 123 9.56 10.43 2.27
CA ALA A 123 8.99 11.74 2.59
C ALA A 123 8.16 12.31 1.42
N VAL A 124 8.68 12.23 0.18
CA VAL A 124 7.95 12.68 -1.02
C VAL A 124 6.68 11.86 -1.22
N HIS A 125 6.75 10.53 -1.04
CA HIS A 125 5.59 9.66 -1.14
C HIS A 125 4.51 10.03 -0.12
N LEU A 126 4.88 10.28 1.14
CA LEU A 126 3.94 10.69 2.18
C LEU A 126 3.30 12.05 1.88
N ILE A 127 4.05 13.01 1.35
CA ILE A 127 3.49 14.30 0.93
C ILE A 127 2.47 14.08 -0.19
N PHE A 128 2.83 13.30 -1.20
CA PHE A 128 1.96 13.08 -2.36
C PHE A 128 0.70 12.29 -2.00
N VAL A 129 0.82 11.27 -1.15
CA VAL A 129 -0.31 10.42 -0.77
C VAL A 129 -1.14 11.04 0.34
N ASN A 130 -0.53 11.42 1.48
CA ASN A 130 -1.29 11.85 2.65
C ASN A 130 -1.72 13.32 2.59
N ILE A 131 -0.94 14.21 1.96
CA ILE A 131 -1.26 15.65 1.90
C ILE A 131 -1.96 16.01 0.60
N LEU A 132 -1.58 15.43 -0.54
CA LEU A 132 -2.23 15.73 -1.82
C LEU A 132 -3.40 14.78 -2.08
N LEU A 133 -3.14 13.48 -2.18
CA LEU A 133 -4.15 12.54 -2.62
C LEU A 133 -5.29 12.38 -1.59
N THR A 134 -4.99 12.11 -0.32
CA THR A 134 -6.04 11.96 0.71
C THR A 134 -6.90 13.22 0.86
N ASN A 135 -6.30 14.41 0.77
CA ASN A 135 -7.07 15.67 0.82
C ASN A 135 -7.89 15.89 -0.46
N LEU A 136 -7.40 15.47 -1.62
CA LEU A 136 -8.17 15.50 -2.87
C LEU A 136 -9.35 14.52 -2.81
N LEU A 137 -9.17 13.34 -2.21
CA LEU A 137 -10.26 12.39 -1.95
C LEU A 137 -11.35 13.03 -1.10
N ILE A 138 -10.97 13.69 0.01
CA ILE A 138 -11.91 14.42 0.88
C ILE A 138 -12.62 15.53 0.11
N ALA A 139 -11.93 16.24 -0.80
CA ALA A 139 -12.53 17.32 -1.57
C ALA A 139 -13.52 16.86 -2.67
N ILE A 140 -13.39 15.62 -3.14
CA ILE A 140 -14.32 15.02 -4.10
C ILE A 140 -15.62 14.54 -3.41
N PHE A 141 -15.53 14.16 -2.13
CA PHE A 141 -16.68 13.77 -1.31
C PHE A 141 -17.43 14.98 -0.72
#